data_AF-A0A101HI27-F1
#
_entry.id   AF-A0A101HI27-F1
#
_cell.length_a   1.000
_cell.length_b   1.000
_cell.length_c   1.000
_cell.angle_alpha   90.00
_cell.angle_beta   90.00
_cell.angle_gamma   90.00
#
_symmetry.space_group_name_H-M   'P 1'
#
loop_
_entity.id
_entity.type
_entity.pdbx_description
1 polymer ?
#
loop_
_entity_poly.entity_id
_entity_poly.type
_entity_poly.pdbx_seq_one_letter_code
_entity_poly.pdbx_strand_id
1 'polypeptide(L)'
;MNIRFLESKSADEWDRYVLQLDNYSFVLSDAKFSCWENSNVKSFRYLIFNNDQFVGVVGGIIDKVKIFGNYLECKHNPMFIPNI
;
A
#
# COMPACT_ATOMS: atom_id res chain seq x y z
N MET A 1 -1.39 12.85 18.18
CA MET A 1 -1.17 12.18 16.88
C MET A 1 -1.00 10.70 17.18
N ASN A 2 -1.90 9.85 16.68
CA ASN A 2 -1.88 8.42 16.90
C ASN A 2 -1.96 7.73 15.54
N ILE A 3 -0.80 7.41 14.95
CA ILE A 3 -0.72 6.84 13.62
C ILE A 3 -0.82 5.31 13.73
N ARG A 4 -1.75 4.72 12.98
CA ARG A 4 -1.97 3.27 12.90
C ARG A 4 -1.85 2.79 11.46
N PHE A 5 -1.18 1.67 11.28
CA PHE A 5 -1.07 0.95 10.01
C PHE A 5 -1.91 -0.31 10.11
N LEU A 6 -2.95 -0.40 9.29
CA LEU A 6 -3.92 -1.49 9.34
C LEU A 6 -3.92 -2.23 8.00
N GLU A 7 -3.92 -3.54 8.05
CA GLU A 7 -4.14 -4.36 6.86
C GLU A 7 -5.61 -4.26 6.43
N SER A 8 -5.86 -4.22 5.12
CA SER A 8 -7.22 -4.30 4.61
C SER A 8 -7.77 -5.72 4.81
N LYS A 9 -9.06 -5.84 5.11
CA LYS A 9 -9.75 -7.12 5.31
C LYS A 9 -10.18 -7.75 3.99
N SER A 10 -10.27 -6.97 2.93
CA SER A 10 -10.63 -7.44 1.59
C SER A 10 -10.03 -6.55 0.48
N ALA A 11 -10.09 -7.07 -0.75
CA ALA A 11 -9.79 -6.33 -1.98
C ALA A 11 -10.70 -5.10 -2.13
N ASP A 12 -12.01 -5.31 -1.98
CA ASP A 12 -13.01 -4.23 -2.11
C ASP A 12 -12.83 -3.13 -1.06
N GLU A 13 -12.40 -3.48 0.16
CA GLU A 13 -12.07 -2.47 1.17
C GLU A 13 -10.86 -1.64 0.75
N TRP A 14 -9.81 -2.30 0.28
CA TRP A 14 -8.59 -1.64 -0.17
C TRP A 14 -8.85 -0.66 -1.32
N ASP A 15 -9.49 -1.13 -2.40
CA ASP A 15 -9.74 -0.30 -3.57
C ASP A 15 -10.64 0.91 -3.25
N ARG A 16 -11.62 0.76 -2.34
CA ARG A 16 -12.43 1.89 -1.86
C ARG A 16 -11.61 2.98 -1.17
N TYR A 17 -10.54 2.63 -0.46
CA TYR A 17 -9.64 3.61 0.17
C TYR A 17 -8.65 4.21 -0.83
N VAL A 18 -8.10 3.39 -1.73
CA VAL A 18 -7.18 3.86 -2.78
C VAL A 18 -7.86 4.85 -3.72
N LEU A 19 -9.16 4.67 -4.00
CA LEU A 19 -9.96 5.61 -4.79
C LEU A 19 -10.22 6.97 -4.09
N GLN A 20 -9.95 7.09 -2.79
CA GLN A 20 -10.04 8.37 -2.06
C GLN A 20 -8.76 9.21 -2.17
N LEU A 21 -7.69 8.66 -2.75
CA LEU A 21 -6.45 9.39 -2.98
C LEU A 21 -6.61 10.33 -4.18
N ASP A 22 -6.10 11.55 -4.07
CA ASP A 22 -6.16 12.56 -5.15
C ASP A 22 -5.59 12.07 -6.49
N ASN A 23 -4.55 11.24 -6.42
CA ASN A 23 -3.90 10.66 -7.59
C ASN A 23 -3.98 9.14 -7.49
N TYR A 24 -5.13 8.58 -7.86
CA TYR A 24 -5.25 7.13 -8.03
C TYR A 24 -4.10 6.59 -8.89
N SER A 25 -3.44 5.53 -8.42
CA SER A 25 -2.49 4.77 -9.21
C SER A 25 -2.93 3.32 -9.33
N PHE A 26 -2.99 2.82 -10.56
CA PHE A 26 -3.20 1.40 -10.83
C PHE A 26 -2.18 0.50 -10.11
N VAL A 27 -0.97 0.99 -9.87
CA VAL A 27 0.07 0.22 -9.17
C VAL A 27 -0.29 -0.05 -7.71
N LEU A 28 -1.17 0.78 -7.13
CA LEU A 28 -1.72 0.59 -5.79
C LEU A 28 -3.04 -0.18 -5.80
N SER A 29 -3.56 -0.64 -6.94
CA SER A 29 -4.80 -1.43 -6.98
C SER A 29 -4.65 -2.82 -6.35
N ASP A 30 -5.75 -3.41 -5.91
CA ASP A 30 -5.79 -4.81 -5.51
C ASP A 30 -5.36 -5.76 -6.64
N ALA A 31 -5.77 -5.46 -7.88
CA ALA A 31 -5.36 -6.26 -9.05
C ALA A 31 -3.84 -6.34 -9.19
N LYS A 32 -3.13 -5.22 -8.94
CA LYS A 32 -1.66 -5.22 -8.99
C LYS A 32 -1.04 -5.97 -7.81
N PHE A 33 -1.59 -5.80 -6.62
CA PHE A 33 -1.16 -6.53 -5.42
C PHE A 33 -1.29 -8.04 -5.61
N SER A 34 -2.46 -8.50 -6.09
CA SER A 34 -2.73 -9.90 -6.42
C SER A 34 -1.77 -10.47 -7.47
N CYS A 35 -1.35 -9.67 -8.45
CA CYS A 35 -0.35 -10.08 -9.44
C CYS A 35 1.02 -10.38 -8.79
N TRP A 36 1.44 -9.62 -7.78
CA TRP A 36 2.68 -9.88 -7.05
C TRP A 36 2.58 -11.15 -6.20
N GLU A 37 1.51 -11.29 -5.43
CA GLU A 37 1.29 -12.48 -4.59
C GLU A 37 1.25 -13.76 -5.44
N ASN A 38 0.53 -13.74 -6.57
CA ASN A 38 0.50 -14.87 -7.51
C ASN A 38 1.85 -15.18 -8.18
N SER A 39 2.76 -14.20 -8.20
CA SER A 39 4.12 -14.36 -8.73
C SER A 39 5.13 -14.77 -7.65
N ASN A 40 4.67 -15.12 -6.44
CA ASN A 40 5.51 -15.41 -5.26
C ASN A 40 6.43 -14.24 -4.85
N VAL A 41 6.07 -13.01 -5.21
CA VAL A 41 6.76 -11.81 -4.74
C VAL A 41 6.14 -11.46 -3.39
N LYS A 42 6.96 -11.42 -2.34
CA LYS A 42 6.48 -11.03 -1.01
C LYS A 42 6.03 -9.57 -1.06
N SER A 43 4.75 -9.32 -0.90
CA SER A 43 4.19 -7.97 -0.94
C SER A 43 3.59 -7.53 0.40
N PHE A 44 3.36 -6.24 0.56
CA PHE A 44 2.72 -5.67 1.74
C PHE A 44 1.84 -4.48 1.33
N ARG A 45 0.79 -4.23 2.11
CA ARG A 45 -0.05 -3.04 1.99
C ARG A 45 -0.69 -2.69 3.32
N TYR A 46 -0.75 -1.40 3.62
CA TYR A 46 -1.34 -0.87 4.84
C TYR A 46 -2.15 0.39 4.53
N LEU A 47 -3.34 0.43 5.12
CA LEU A 47 -4.14 1.63 5.28
C LEU A 47 -3.59 2.42 6.47
N ILE A 48 -3.39 3.71 6.30
CA ILE A 48 -2.82 4.60 7.31
C ILE A 48 -3.95 5.42 7.91
N PHE A 49 -4.04 5.42 9.25
CA PHE A 49 -5.01 6.22 10.00
C PHE A 49 -4.30 7.10 11.01
N ASN A 50 -4.78 8.33 11.20
CA ASN A 50 -4.42 9.19 12.31
C ASN A 50 -5.65 9.35 13.21
N ASN A 51 -5.58 8.78 14.42
CA ASN A 51 -6.79 8.46 15.18
C ASN A 51 -7.72 7.62 14.30
N ASP A 52 -8.99 7.99 14.12
CA ASP A 52 -9.96 7.29 13.28
C ASP A 52 -10.11 7.86 11.87
N GLN A 53 -9.28 8.86 11.51
CA GLN A 53 -9.29 9.46 10.17
C GLN A 53 -8.34 8.70 9.25
N PHE A 54 -8.84 8.23 8.12
CA PHE A 54 -8.03 7.69 7.04
C PHE A 54 -7.15 8.80 6.45
N VAL A 55 -5.84 8.56 6.40
CA VAL A 55 -4.87 9.57 5.94
C VAL A 55 -4.10 9.18 4.69
N GLY A 56 -4.16 7.91 4.29
CA GLY A 56 -3.46 7.46 3.10
C GLY A 56 -3.15 5.97 3.10
N VAL A 57 -2.32 5.56 2.15
CA VAL A 57 -1.88 4.17 2.00
C VAL A 57 -0.38 4.08 1.81
N VAL A 58 0.17 2.92 2.17
CA VAL A 58 1.50 2.50 1.74
C VAL A 58 1.43 1.04 1.30
N GLY A 59 2.05 0.73 0.18
CA GLY A 59 2.13 -0.63 -0.32
C GLY A 59 3.39 -0.84 -1.13
N GLY A 60 3.81 -2.08 -1.25
CA GLY A 60 5.08 -2.38 -1.88
C GLY A 60 5.45 -3.85 -1.87
N ILE A 61 6.71 -4.10 -2.18
CA ILE A 61 7.28 -5.44 -2.23
C ILE A 61 8.54 -5.51 -1.36
N ILE A 62 8.81 -6.72 -0.88
CA ILE A 62 10.06 -7.12 -0.24
C ILE A 62 10.65 -8.20 -1.12
N ASP A 63 11.85 -7.96 -1.63
CA ASP A 63 12.51 -8.89 -2.54
C ASP A 63 14.02 -8.89 -2.30
N LYS A 64 14.77 -9.67 -3.06
CA LYS A 64 16.20 -9.88 -2.87
C LYS A 64 16.94 -9.82 -4.20
N VAL A 65 17.94 -8.95 -4.27
CA VAL A 65 18.88 -8.90 -5.39
C VAL A 65 20.23 -9.49 -4.97
N LYS A 66 20.93 -10.11 -5.93
CA LYS A 66 22.21 -10.79 -5.69
C LYS A 66 23.30 -9.88 -5.10
N ILE A 67 23.30 -8.60 -5.48
CA ILE A 67 24.38 -7.66 -5.15
C ILE A 67 24.16 -6.96 -3.80
N PHE A 68 22.91 -6.58 -3.49
CA PHE A 68 22.58 -5.75 -2.32
C PHE A 68 21.82 -6.50 -1.22
N GLY A 69 21.45 -7.77 -1.46
CA GLY A 69 20.66 -8.54 -0.51
C GLY A 69 19.18 -8.15 -0.56
N ASN A 70 18.52 -8.20 0.59
CA ASN A 70 17.10 -7.91 0.69
C ASN A 70 16.86 -6.40 0.50
N TYR A 71 15.82 -6.05 -0.26
CA TYR A 71 15.35 -4.68 -0.41
C TYR A 71 13.85 -4.61 -0.17
N LEU A 72 13.40 -3.42 0.22
CA LEU A 72 12.00 -3.06 0.33
C LEU A 72 11.76 -1.91 -0.64
N GLU A 73 10.74 -2.03 -1.47
CA GLU A 73 10.34 -1.01 -2.43
C GLU A 73 8.90 -0.61 -2.17
N CYS A 74 8.69 0.64 -1.76
CA CYS A 74 7.36 1.24 -1.76
C CYS A 74 6.95 1.54 -3.21
N LYS A 75 5.84 0.94 -3.63
CA LYS A 75 5.32 1.09 -4.98
C LYS A 75 4.49 2.37 -4.98
N HIS A 76 5.03 3.40 -5.64
CA HIS A 76 4.78 4.81 -5.32
C HIS A 76 5.30 5.22 -3.93
N ASN A 77 5.51 6.52 -3.75
CA ASN A 77 5.69 7.08 -2.41
C ASN A 77 4.42 6.80 -1.58
N PRO A 78 4.51 6.66 -0.25
CA PRO A 78 3.33 6.66 0.61
C PRO A 78 2.40 7.80 0.20
N MET A 79 1.17 7.45 -0.17
CA MET A 79 0.22 8.39 -0.74
C MET A 79 -0.71 8.87 0.35
N PHE A 80 -0.66 10.17 0.62
CA PHE A 80 -1.53 10.82 1.60
C PHE A 80 -2.69 11.49 0.89
N ILE A 81 -3.85 11.54 1.55
CA ILE A 81 -4.89 12.47 1.16
C ILE A 81 -4.41 13.87 1.53
N PRO A 82 -4.37 14.83 0.60
CA PRO A 82 -3.98 16.19 0.92
C PRO A 82 -5.03 16.89 1.80
N ASN A 83 -4.57 17.81 2.64
CA ASN A 83 -5.37 18.66 3.55
C ASN A 83 -6.00 17.96 4.78
N ILE A 84 -5.24 17.09 5.43
CA ILE A 84 -5.55 16.58 6.78
C ILE A 84 -4.93 17.47 7.85
#